data_AF-E4XFD5-F1
#
_entry.id   AF-E4XFD5-F1
#
_cell.length_a   1.000
_cell.length_b   1.000
_cell.length_c   1.000
_cell.angle_alpha   90.00
_cell.angle_beta   90.00
_cell.angle_gamma   90.00
#
_symmetry.space_group_name_H-M   'P 1'
#
loop_
_entity.id
_entity.type
_entity.pdbx_description
1 polymer ?
#
loop_
_entity_poly.entity_id
_entity_poly.type
_entity_poly.pdbx_seq_one_letter_code
_entity_poly.pdbx_strand_id
1 'polypeptide(L)'
;MCEDSSNTKIKNGLNTNTPAYTRPGNDESAQQYRERRRRDTTDKDHAERGVHESWEYNDSCYKRDRNYGLFTGNEGRVRGGAIYTRQNPGGQRRGYECPEERDNYPYWHPTPWKDIAVLTSEPSKCAELLDENANRNMKYECVHKVDQNSTLGYKNEADCTALAKDSAFEKDLVWGVPYRTGAGRRAAPVEKCVLLEGAPECKQAPWSRANHLGQTDDSDYFPTYKWELPDFHGLVESQECVLRIRYNVTTNDYLDDFASDTSKGYFAGLESHDDPEVTYRGARLQLALDSAQTGRVFQDRTHVFQLKPRPASVPSDKTIKNLGVRGRRGNIVQAFPSVEYDFSPTILEMNSDDLVHIQWEGSNTNPNSDGEGRQGTDRSNIVPITVPGASIPADEIVEEPKLFADWIWSSVQSMKKLNNTEELELQLASSGFYECFEEGDCDYSLNGNKDKLQDQLNNAPAYFAGNIVRMNPGKHQYLSTRNNNFSNRAQKGTIIVN
;
A
#
# COMPACT_ATOMS: atom_id res chain seq x y z
N MET A 1 7.10 0.01 1.28
CA MET A 1 8.32 -0.69 0.81
C MET A 1 8.62 -0.17 -0.57
N CYS A 2 9.88 0.12 -0.89
CA CYS A 2 10.31 0.52 -2.22
C CYS A 2 11.62 -0.17 -2.58
N GLU A 3 11.76 -0.57 -3.83
CA GLU A 3 12.99 -1.12 -4.41
C GLU A 3 13.26 -0.44 -5.75
N ASP A 4 14.53 -0.41 -6.15
CA ASP A 4 14.94 0.09 -7.46
C ASP A 4 14.22 -0.70 -8.58
N SER A 5 13.49 0.00 -9.45
CA SER A 5 12.74 -0.58 -10.56
C SER A 5 13.61 -1.42 -11.50
N SER A 6 14.92 -1.15 -11.61
CA SER A 6 15.80 -1.91 -12.50
C SER A 6 16.11 -3.33 -11.99
N ASN A 7 15.98 -3.56 -10.68
CA ASN A 7 16.43 -4.80 -10.03
C ASN A 7 15.39 -5.46 -9.11
N THR A 8 14.27 -4.79 -8.88
CA THR A 8 13.22 -5.25 -7.97
C THR A 8 12.64 -6.61 -8.34
N LYS A 9 12.16 -7.31 -7.31
CA LYS A 9 11.35 -8.54 -7.45
C LYS A 9 9.90 -8.32 -7.02
N ILE A 10 9.55 -7.09 -6.64
CA ILE A 10 8.18 -6.70 -6.33
C ILE A 10 7.37 -6.81 -7.63
N LYS A 11 6.19 -7.41 -7.56
CA LYS A 11 5.28 -7.47 -8.71
C LYS A 11 3.84 -7.76 -8.29
N ASN A 12 2.91 -7.26 -9.09
CA ASN A 12 1.51 -7.67 -9.04
C ASN A 12 1.36 -9.11 -9.54
N GLY A 13 0.28 -9.77 -9.12
CA GLY A 13 -0.08 -11.13 -9.55
C GLY A 13 -1.38 -11.18 -10.33
N LEU A 14 -1.52 -12.22 -11.16
CA LEU A 14 -2.75 -12.58 -11.87
C LEU A 14 -3.53 -13.70 -11.15
N ASN A 15 -2.93 -14.35 -10.14
CA ASN A 15 -3.60 -15.35 -9.32
C ASN A 15 -3.28 -15.19 -7.82
N THR A 16 -4.07 -15.85 -6.99
CA THR A 16 -4.00 -15.82 -5.52
C THR A 16 -3.45 -17.13 -4.93
N ASN A 17 -2.82 -17.96 -5.76
CA ASN A 17 -2.31 -19.25 -5.33
C ASN A 17 -1.22 -19.07 -4.27
N THR A 18 -1.20 -19.99 -3.31
CA THR A 18 -0.20 -19.94 -2.24
C THR A 18 1.19 -20.24 -2.83
N PRO A 19 2.21 -19.42 -2.55
CA PRO A 19 3.55 -19.62 -3.11
C PRO A 19 4.15 -20.99 -2.81
N ALA A 20 4.97 -21.55 -3.69
CA ALA A 20 5.63 -22.85 -3.50
C ALA A 20 6.81 -22.76 -2.51
N TYR A 21 6.53 -22.56 -1.22
CA TYR A 21 7.51 -22.60 -0.14
C TYR A 21 7.37 -23.88 0.70
N THR A 22 8.50 -24.55 0.89
CA THR A 22 8.64 -25.71 1.77
C THR A 22 9.44 -25.33 3.02
N ARG A 23 8.99 -25.82 4.18
CA ARG A 23 9.65 -25.56 5.46
C ARG A 23 11.00 -26.29 5.49
N PRO A 24 12.08 -25.64 5.95
CA PRO A 24 13.37 -26.29 6.15
C PRO A 24 13.28 -27.32 7.28
N GLY A 25 14.09 -28.38 7.18
CA GLY A 25 14.35 -29.28 8.30
C GLY A 25 15.26 -28.64 9.35
N ASN A 26 15.44 -29.30 10.50
CA ASN A 26 16.24 -28.79 11.61
C ASN A 26 17.72 -28.58 11.24
N ASP A 27 18.29 -29.45 10.40
CA ASP A 27 19.70 -29.43 9.98
C ASP A 27 19.83 -29.24 8.46
N GLU A 28 19.22 -28.17 7.95
CA GLU A 28 19.23 -27.85 6.52
C GLU A 28 20.66 -27.62 5.99
N SER A 29 21.06 -28.40 4.98
CA SER A 29 22.31 -28.14 4.24
C SER A 29 22.16 -26.99 3.24
N ALA A 30 23.28 -26.37 2.85
CA ALA A 30 23.28 -25.32 1.84
C ALA A 30 22.70 -25.79 0.48
N GLN A 31 22.87 -27.07 0.13
CA GLN A 31 22.27 -27.64 -1.08
C GLN A 31 20.75 -27.76 -0.96
N GLN A 32 20.24 -28.18 0.20
CA GLN A 32 18.80 -28.25 0.46
C GLN A 32 18.17 -26.86 0.41
N TYR A 33 18.83 -25.86 1.00
CA TYR A 33 18.41 -24.46 0.91
C TYR A 33 18.31 -23.98 -0.53
N ARG A 34 19.38 -24.17 -1.33
CA ARG A 34 19.40 -23.79 -2.75
C ARG A 34 18.28 -24.46 -3.53
N GLU A 35 17.98 -25.73 -3.25
CA GLU A 35 16.92 -26.46 -3.93
C GLU A 35 15.51 -25.97 -3.55
N ARG A 36 15.28 -25.58 -2.28
CA ARG A 36 14.01 -24.93 -1.90
C ARG A 36 13.87 -23.56 -2.58
N ARG A 37 14.95 -22.79 -2.61
CA ARG A 37 14.97 -21.47 -3.25
C ARG A 37 14.74 -21.57 -4.77
N ARG A 38 15.35 -22.55 -5.43
CA ARG A 38 15.19 -22.82 -6.86
C ARG A 38 13.75 -23.19 -7.20
N ARG A 39 13.09 -24.01 -6.36
CA ARG A 39 11.69 -24.39 -6.55
C ARG A 39 10.74 -23.19 -6.54
N ASP A 40 11.04 -22.16 -5.75
CA ASP A 40 10.26 -20.92 -5.78
C ASP A 40 10.29 -20.25 -7.16
N THR A 41 11.47 -20.18 -7.80
CA THR A 41 11.64 -19.53 -9.11
C THR A 41 11.17 -20.37 -10.30
N THR A 42 11.00 -21.68 -10.11
CA THR A 42 10.61 -22.61 -11.18
C THR A 42 9.21 -23.19 -11.01
N ASP A 43 8.48 -22.78 -9.99
CA ASP A 43 7.09 -23.21 -9.81
C ASP A 43 6.20 -22.66 -10.93
N LYS A 44 5.18 -23.43 -11.31
CA LYS A 44 4.27 -23.11 -12.42
C LYS A 44 3.59 -21.76 -12.28
N ASP A 45 3.33 -21.32 -11.04
CA ASP A 45 2.64 -20.06 -10.76
C ASP A 45 3.62 -18.89 -10.59
N HIS A 46 4.94 -19.13 -10.65
CA HIS A 46 5.95 -18.09 -10.38
C HIS A 46 5.75 -16.86 -11.27
N ALA A 47 5.46 -17.03 -12.56
CA ALA A 47 5.29 -15.91 -13.49
C ALA A 47 4.08 -15.02 -13.11
N GLU A 48 2.98 -15.64 -12.68
CA GLU A 48 1.69 -15.00 -12.42
C GLU A 48 1.46 -14.64 -10.94
N ARG A 49 2.37 -14.99 -10.04
CA ARG A 49 2.24 -14.74 -8.61
C ARG A 49 2.56 -13.29 -8.25
N GLY A 50 1.75 -12.70 -7.37
CA GLY A 50 2.07 -11.43 -6.72
C GLY A 50 3.14 -11.60 -5.64
N VAL A 51 4.15 -10.72 -5.65
CA VAL A 51 5.28 -10.76 -4.72
C VAL A 51 5.49 -9.35 -4.18
N HIS A 52 5.23 -9.14 -2.89
CA HIS A 52 5.58 -7.87 -2.22
C HIS A 52 6.84 -8.08 -1.39
N GLU A 53 6.88 -9.12 -0.57
CA GLU A 53 8.08 -9.54 0.15
C GLU A 53 8.80 -10.70 -0.52
N SER A 54 10.10 -10.83 -0.25
CA SER A 54 10.91 -11.90 -0.81
C SER A 54 10.74 -13.24 -0.09
N TRP A 55 10.99 -14.33 -0.82
CA TRP A 55 11.03 -15.69 -0.25
C TRP A 55 11.95 -15.79 0.98
N GLU A 56 13.11 -15.11 0.92
CA GLU A 56 14.11 -15.10 2.00
C GLU A 56 13.58 -14.43 3.27
N TYR A 57 12.71 -13.42 3.15
CA TYR A 57 12.10 -12.79 4.33
C TYR A 57 11.20 -13.77 5.07
N ASN A 58 10.32 -14.45 4.36
CA ASN A 58 9.47 -15.49 4.93
C ASN A 58 10.31 -16.65 5.50
N ASP A 59 11.38 -17.08 4.82
CA ASP A 59 12.28 -18.12 5.32
C ASP A 59 12.92 -17.74 6.66
N SER A 60 13.39 -16.49 6.78
CA SER A 60 13.93 -15.98 8.04
C SER A 60 12.85 -15.87 9.12
N CYS A 61 11.63 -15.45 8.78
CA CYS A 61 10.50 -15.41 9.72
C CYS A 61 10.14 -16.81 10.25
N TYR A 62 10.20 -17.84 9.41
CA TYR A 62 9.99 -19.22 9.85
C TYR A 62 11.09 -19.73 10.79
N LYS A 63 12.36 -19.43 10.48
CA LYS A 63 13.51 -19.90 11.25
C LYS A 63 13.63 -19.20 12.60
N ARG A 64 13.24 -17.93 12.66
CA ARG A 64 13.33 -17.12 13.86
C ARG A 64 12.28 -17.52 14.87
N ASP A 65 12.68 -17.72 16.13
CA ASP A 65 11.71 -17.93 17.21
C ASP A 65 10.79 -16.71 17.35
N ARG A 66 9.49 -16.98 17.49
CA ARG A 66 8.53 -15.92 17.83
C ARG A 66 8.84 -15.32 19.20
N ASN A 67 8.35 -14.11 19.43
CA ASN A 67 8.33 -13.53 20.76
C ASN A 67 7.26 -14.23 21.62
N TYR A 68 7.72 -14.90 22.68
CA TYR A 68 6.88 -15.65 23.62
C TYR A 68 6.23 -14.76 24.70
N GLY A 69 6.58 -13.48 24.76
CA GLY A 69 5.97 -12.49 25.66
C GLY A 69 4.67 -11.89 25.13
N LEU A 70 4.34 -12.07 23.85
CA LEU A 70 3.16 -11.44 23.23
C LEU A 70 1.84 -11.99 23.77
N PHE A 71 0.83 -11.11 23.79
CA PHE A 71 -0.54 -11.45 24.14
C PHE A 71 -1.07 -12.65 23.33
N THR A 72 -1.61 -13.65 24.03
CA THR A 72 -2.10 -14.90 23.42
C THR A 72 -3.62 -15.04 23.44
N GLY A 73 -4.35 -14.23 24.19
CA GLY A 73 -5.80 -14.40 24.36
C GLY A 73 -6.16 -15.83 24.78
N ASN A 74 -7.20 -16.41 24.18
CA ASN A 74 -7.63 -17.81 24.40
C ASN A 74 -6.82 -18.88 23.67
N GLU A 75 -5.82 -18.50 22.87
CA GLU A 75 -5.02 -19.46 22.12
C GLU A 75 -3.83 -19.96 22.96
N GLY A 76 -3.55 -21.26 22.86
CA GLY A 76 -2.35 -21.83 23.46
C GLY A 76 -1.07 -21.24 22.86
N ARG A 77 0.00 -21.15 23.67
CA ARG A 77 1.32 -20.73 23.17
C ARG A 77 1.87 -21.75 22.16
N VAL A 78 1.68 -21.47 20.86
CA VAL A 78 2.26 -22.26 19.78
C VAL A 78 3.78 -22.04 19.76
N ARG A 79 4.56 -23.10 20.02
CA ARG A 79 6.03 -23.07 19.91
C ARG A 79 6.46 -23.05 18.45
N GLY A 80 7.53 -22.32 18.15
CA GLY A 80 8.17 -22.32 16.83
C GLY A 80 8.42 -20.92 16.29
N GLY A 81 8.42 -20.82 14.96
CA GLY A 81 8.82 -19.61 14.26
C GLY A 81 7.83 -18.43 14.36
N ALA A 82 8.30 -17.23 14.01
CA ALA A 82 7.52 -15.99 13.93
C ALA A 82 6.38 -16.01 12.88
N ILE A 83 6.19 -17.12 12.16
CA ILE A 83 5.00 -17.34 11.33
C ILE A 83 3.76 -17.76 12.13
N TYR A 84 3.95 -18.20 13.37
CA TYR A 84 2.87 -18.61 14.27
C TYR A 84 2.54 -17.45 15.19
N THR A 85 1.41 -16.80 14.95
CA THR A 85 0.87 -15.76 15.83
C THR A 85 -0.49 -16.18 16.36
N ARG A 86 -1.04 -15.44 17.31
CA ARG A 86 -2.42 -15.64 17.79
C ARG A 86 -3.43 -15.56 16.63
N GLN A 87 -3.21 -14.63 15.69
CA GLN A 87 -4.10 -14.46 14.53
C GLN A 87 -3.77 -15.42 13.37
N ASN A 88 -2.68 -16.19 13.45
CA ASN A 88 -2.25 -17.16 12.45
C ASN A 88 -1.68 -18.43 13.10
N PRO A 89 -2.44 -19.15 13.95
CA PRO A 89 -1.90 -20.23 14.77
C PRO A 89 -1.46 -21.44 13.93
N GLY A 90 -2.07 -21.65 12.77
CA GLY A 90 -1.69 -22.71 11.83
C GLY A 90 -0.48 -22.36 10.95
N GLY A 91 0.02 -21.13 11.02
CA GLY A 91 1.09 -20.65 10.14
C GLY A 91 0.67 -20.68 8.67
N GLN A 92 -0.61 -20.36 8.39
CA GLN A 92 -1.12 -20.25 7.03
C GLN A 92 -0.34 -19.16 6.28
N ARG A 93 0.01 -19.44 5.02
CA ARG A 93 0.84 -18.53 4.22
C ARG A 93 -0.03 -17.64 3.32
N ARG A 94 0.24 -16.34 3.36
CA ARG A 94 -0.33 -15.33 2.45
C ARG A 94 0.83 -14.57 1.80
N GLY A 95 1.19 -14.94 0.57
CA GLY A 95 2.42 -14.43 -0.05
C GLY A 95 3.67 -14.83 0.76
N TYR A 96 4.59 -13.90 0.91
CA TYR A 96 5.82 -14.04 1.72
C TYR A 96 5.83 -13.10 2.94
N GLU A 97 4.65 -12.73 3.43
CA GLU A 97 4.50 -11.97 4.65
C GLU A 97 5.08 -12.71 5.87
N CYS A 98 5.60 -11.94 6.84
CA CYS A 98 5.89 -12.43 8.19
C CYS A 98 4.73 -12.04 9.13
N PRO A 99 3.89 -13.01 9.57
CA PRO A 99 2.73 -12.75 10.43
C PRO A 99 3.03 -11.96 11.70
N GLU A 100 4.13 -12.25 12.41
CA GLU A 100 4.48 -11.50 13.62
C GLU A 100 4.80 -10.02 13.33
N GLU A 101 5.44 -9.73 12.20
CA GLU A 101 5.73 -8.36 11.78
C GLU A 101 4.46 -7.61 11.35
N ARG A 102 3.52 -8.32 10.72
CA ARG A 102 2.20 -7.76 10.44
C ARG A 102 1.48 -7.41 11.73
N ASP A 103 1.46 -8.35 12.67
CA ASP A 103 0.61 -8.29 13.87
C ASP A 103 1.15 -7.35 14.97
N ASN A 104 2.42 -6.93 14.92
CA ASN A 104 3.03 -6.14 15.98
C ASN A 104 3.76 -4.91 15.44
N TYR A 105 3.55 -3.78 16.12
CA TYR A 105 4.21 -2.53 15.82
C TYR A 105 4.52 -1.76 17.12
N PRO A 106 5.74 -1.20 17.30
CA PRO A 106 6.92 -1.31 16.43
C PRO A 106 7.47 -2.73 16.38
N TYR A 107 8.04 -3.14 15.25
CA TYR A 107 8.59 -4.49 15.12
C TYR A 107 10.06 -4.54 15.54
N TRP A 108 10.41 -5.48 16.43
CA TRP A 108 11.74 -5.60 17.05
C TRP A 108 12.77 -6.34 16.19
N HIS A 109 12.39 -6.85 15.02
CA HIS A 109 13.31 -7.47 14.06
C HIS A 109 13.34 -6.71 12.72
N PRO A 110 14.32 -6.99 11.84
CA PRO A 110 14.38 -6.39 10.52
C PRO A 110 13.10 -6.61 9.70
N THR A 111 12.59 -5.52 9.11
CA THR A 111 11.42 -5.50 8.22
C THR A 111 11.76 -4.80 6.90
N PRO A 112 11.21 -5.25 5.76
CA PRO A 112 11.31 -4.53 4.48
C PRO A 112 10.41 -3.30 4.38
N TRP A 113 9.56 -3.08 5.37
CA TRP A 113 8.67 -1.93 5.40
C TRP A 113 9.38 -0.72 6.00
N LYS A 114 9.13 0.45 5.40
CA LYS A 114 9.54 1.75 5.91
C LYS A 114 8.30 2.44 6.43
N ASP A 115 8.38 2.98 7.64
CA ASP A 115 7.24 3.62 8.27
C ASP A 115 7.07 5.04 7.70
N ILE A 116 5.83 5.40 7.37
CA ILE A 116 5.45 6.74 6.89
C ILE A 116 4.84 7.52 8.04
N ALA A 117 3.82 6.94 8.69
CA ALA A 117 3.11 7.56 9.78
C ALA A 117 2.47 6.54 10.71
N VAL A 118 2.24 6.98 11.94
CA VAL A 118 1.48 6.31 12.99
C VAL A 118 0.33 7.22 13.38
N LEU A 119 -0.89 6.80 13.05
CA LEU A 119 -2.12 7.49 13.42
C LEU A 119 -2.74 6.73 14.59
N THR A 120 -2.73 7.33 15.79
CA THR A 120 -3.12 6.66 17.04
C THR A 120 -4.20 7.43 17.80
N SER A 121 -5.08 6.73 18.51
CA SER A 121 -6.01 7.32 19.48
C SER A 121 -5.30 7.76 20.78
N GLU A 122 -4.06 7.33 20.99
CA GLU A 122 -3.24 7.65 22.17
C GLU A 122 -1.94 8.36 21.79
N PRO A 123 -1.97 9.67 21.46
CA PRO A 123 -0.77 10.42 21.07
C PRO A 123 0.34 10.44 22.14
N SER A 124 0.03 10.16 23.41
CA SER A 124 1.02 10.02 24.48
C SER A 124 2.03 8.89 24.26
N LYS A 125 1.67 7.87 23.45
CA LYS A 125 2.57 6.76 23.10
C LYS A 125 3.52 7.10 21.94
N CYS A 126 3.37 8.26 21.30
CA CYS A 126 4.14 8.60 20.11
C CYS A 126 5.64 8.56 20.31
N ALA A 127 6.16 9.02 21.46
CA ALA A 127 7.61 9.01 21.71
C ALA A 127 8.17 7.58 21.63
N GLU A 128 7.56 6.64 22.37
CA GLU A 128 7.95 5.23 22.36
C GLU A 128 7.81 4.58 20.98
N LEU A 129 6.67 4.82 20.29
CA LEU A 129 6.43 4.28 18.94
C LEU A 129 7.47 4.80 17.92
N LEU A 130 7.93 6.04 18.08
CA LEU A 130 8.92 6.64 17.19
C LEU A 130 10.37 6.26 17.55
N ASP A 131 10.68 6.04 18.81
CA ASP A 131 12.02 5.65 19.26
C ASP A 131 12.34 4.19 18.88
N GLU A 132 11.33 3.31 18.90
CA GLU A 132 11.52 1.88 18.60
C GLU A 132 11.34 1.48 17.14
N ASN A 133 10.93 2.40 16.26
CA ASN A 133 10.71 2.08 14.85
C ASN A 133 12.02 1.75 14.09
N ALA A 134 11.89 0.99 13.01
CA ALA A 134 13.03 0.55 12.21
C ALA A 134 13.65 1.64 11.32
N ASN A 135 13.00 2.81 11.17
CA ASN A 135 13.57 3.95 10.43
C ASN A 135 14.66 4.66 11.25
N ARG A 136 14.54 4.67 12.58
CA ARG A 136 15.46 5.33 13.52
C ARG A 136 16.32 4.35 14.29
N ASN A 137 15.71 3.29 14.81
CA ASN A 137 16.38 2.24 15.54
C ASN A 137 16.62 1.06 14.61
N MET A 138 17.79 1.07 13.96
CA MET A 138 18.16 0.05 12.98
C MET A 138 18.13 -1.34 13.64
N LYS A 139 17.26 -2.21 13.13
CA LYS A 139 17.17 -3.59 13.58
C LYS A 139 18.16 -4.45 12.80
N TYR A 140 18.75 -5.42 13.48
CA TYR A 140 19.80 -6.28 12.91
C TYR A 140 19.36 -7.75 12.89
N GLU A 141 19.97 -8.52 12.00
CA GLU A 141 19.90 -9.98 12.05
C GLU A 141 21.31 -10.57 12.21
N CYS A 142 21.40 -11.66 12.97
CA CYS A 142 22.62 -12.44 13.05
C CYS A 142 22.73 -13.39 11.86
N VAL A 143 23.88 -13.36 11.19
CA VAL A 143 24.18 -14.25 10.06
C VAL A 143 25.52 -14.96 10.22
N HIS A 144 25.60 -16.20 9.75
CA HIS A 144 26.81 -17.01 9.60
C HIS A 144 27.31 -16.89 8.18
N LYS A 145 28.57 -16.50 7.95
CA LYS A 145 29.23 -16.63 6.64
C LYS A 145 29.52 -18.09 6.34
N VAL A 146 28.93 -18.59 5.26
CA VAL A 146 29.20 -19.94 4.74
C VAL A 146 30.34 -19.91 3.71
N ASP A 147 30.41 -18.83 2.92
CA ASP A 147 31.51 -18.56 1.99
C ASP A 147 31.59 -17.04 1.71
N GLN A 148 32.41 -16.62 0.74
CA GLN A 148 32.60 -15.21 0.38
C GLN A 148 31.30 -14.50 -0.05
N ASN A 149 30.30 -15.25 -0.52
CA ASN A 149 29.07 -14.73 -1.14
C ASN A 149 27.77 -15.21 -0.45
N SER A 150 27.84 -16.15 0.50
CA SER A 150 26.68 -16.83 1.07
C SER A 150 26.69 -16.83 2.59
N THR A 151 25.51 -16.71 3.17
CA THR A 151 25.31 -16.60 4.62
C THR A 151 23.98 -17.21 5.07
N LEU A 152 23.93 -17.70 6.31
CA LEU A 152 22.76 -18.33 6.94
C LEU A 152 22.30 -17.55 8.17
N GLY A 153 21.01 -17.30 8.32
CA GLY A 153 20.46 -16.62 9.50
C GLY A 153 20.21 -17.56 10.67
N TYR A 154 20.27 -17.04 11.90
CA TYR A 154 20.04 -17.79 13.14
C TYR A 154 18.64 -17.60 13.73
N LYS A 155 18.28 -18.49 14.68
CA LYS A 155 16.94 -18.58 15.27
C LYS A 155 16.63 -17.47 16.28
N ASN A 156 17.60 -17.13 17.13
CA ASN A 156 17.45 -16.06 18.13
C ASN A 156 18.84 -15.49 18.51
N GLU A 157 18.84 -14.39 19.28
CA GLU A 157 20.06 -13.72 19.74
C GLU A 157 20.89 -14.62 20.65
N ALA A 158 20.27 -15.36 21.58
CA ALA A 158 20.97 -16.23 22.52
C ALA A 158 21.75 -17.36 21.80
N ASP A 159 21.15 -18.00 20.79
CA ASP A 159 21.79 -19.01 19.96
C ASP A 159 22.96 -18.40 19.16
N CYS A 160 22.77 -17.20 18.61
CA CYS A 160 23.82 -16.46 17.91
C CYS A 160 25.00 -16.13 18.86
N THR A 161 24.73 -15.56 20.04
CA THR A 161 25.76 -15.19 21.02
C THR A 161 26.43 -16.41 21.63
N ALA A 162 25.73 -17.53 21.78
CA ALA A 162 26.31 -18.80 22.24
C ALA A 162 27.31 -19.36 21.22
N LEU A 163 26.95 -19.35 19.93
CA LEU A 163 27.83 -19.77 18.84
C LEU A 163 29.00 -18.80 18.62
N ALA A 164 28.82 -17.50 18.88
CA ALA A 164 29.90 -16.51 18.80
C ALA A 164 31.02 -16.75 19.84
N LYS A 165 30.70 -17.46 20.92
CA LYS A 165 31.68 -17.84 21.96
C LYS A 165 32.45 -19.11 21.61
N ASP A 166 32.04 -19.83 20.57
CA ASP A 166 32.79 -20.96 20.05
C ASP A 166 33.80 -20.44 19.01
N SER A 167 35.09 -20.61 19.34
CA SER A 167 36.21 -20.21 18.48
C SER A 167 36.17 -20.79 17.06
N ALA A 168 35.39 -21.87 16.85
CA ALA A 168 35.18 -22.46 15.53
C ALA A 168 34.25 -21.61 14.63
N PHE A 169 33.40 -20.76 15.21
CA PHE A 169 32.41 -19.93 14.49
C PHE A 169 32.61 -18.43 14.67
N GLU A 170 33.41 -18.01 15.67
CA GLU A 170 33.70 -16.61 16.00
C GLU A 170 34.15 -15.76 14.79
N LYS A 171 34.92 -16.34 13.85
CA LYS A 171 35.41 -15.64 12.66
C LYS A 171 34.39 -15.51 11.52
N ASP A 172 33.36 -16.35 11.55
CA ASP A 172 32.37 -16.48 10.49
C ASP A 172 31.00 -15.89 10.88
N LEU A 173 30.78 -15.58 12.15
CA LEU A 173 29.59 -14.88 12.65
C LEU A 173 29.66 -13.37 12.40
N VAL A 174 28.59 -12.80 11.85
CA VAL A 174 28.43 -11.36 11.66
C VAL A 174 27.15 -10.90 12.34
N TRP A 175 27.31 -10.08 13.39
CA TRP A 175 26.24 -9.31 14.00
C TRP A 175 26.12 -7.94 13.34
N GLY A 176 24.93 -7.33 13.37
CA GLY A 176 24.78 -5.95 12.93
C GLY A 176 24.61 -5.75 11.42
N VAL A 177 24.22 -6.78 10.67
CA VAL A 177 23.98 -6.63 9.22
C VAL A 177 22.70 -5.80 9.00
N PRO A 178 22.79 -4.64 8.32
CA PRO A 178 21.63 -3.83 8.00
C PRO A 178 20.71 -4.58 7.05
N TYR A 179 19.42 -4.37 7.21
CA TYR A 179 18.42 -5.08 6.44
C TYR A 179 18.56 -4.86 4.92
N ARG A 180 18.64 -5.94 4.14
CA ARG A 180 18.54 -5.94 2.68
C ARG A 180 17.42 -6.88 2.24
N THR A 181 16.70 -6.56 1.18
CA THR A 181 15.67 -7.44 0.62
C THR A 181 16.26 -8.52 -0.28
N GLY A 182 15.52 -9.61 -0.49
CA GLY A 182 15.88 -10.65 -1.47
C GLY A 182 17.07 -11.53 -1.07
N ALA A 183 17.70 -12.15 -2.08
CA ALA A 183 18.82 -13.07 -1.90
C ALA A 183 20.06 -12.40 -1.27
N GLY A 184 20.24 -11.09 -1.49
CA GLY A 184 21.31 -10.29 -0.90
C GLY A 184 21.12 -9.97 0.58
N ARG A 185 19.97 -10.34 1.18
CA ARG A 185 19.61 -10.09 2.59
C ARG A 185 20.70 -10.46 3.58
N ARG A 186 21.29 -11.64 3.38
CA ARG A 186 22.27 -12.18 4.31
C ARG A 186 23.71 -11.80 3.90
N ALA A 187 23.93 -11.31 2.69
CA ALA A 187 25.28 -11.04 2.19
C ALA A 187 25.98 -9.96 3.01
N ALA A 188 27.29 -10.11 3.23
CA ALA A 188 28.08 -9.11 3.94
C ALA A 188 27.94 -7.75 3.23
N PRO A 189 27.55 -6.68 3.95
CA PRO A 189 27.34 -5.40 3.33
C PRO A 189 28.70 -4.78 2.96
N VAL A 190 28.80 -4.25 1.74
CA VAL A 190 29.85 -3.29 1.40
C VAL A 190 29.57 -2.02 2.19
N GLU A 191 30.58 -1.52 2.90
CA GLU A 191 30.50 -0.25 3.63
C GLU A 191 30.18 0.87 2.65
N LYS A 192 29.08 1.59 2.92
CA LYS A 192 28.63 2.72 2.12
C LYS A 192 27.92 3.72 3.03
N CYS A 193 27.98 5.00 2.66
CA CYS A 193 27.15 6.01 3.30
C CYS A 193 25.67 5.66 3.07
N VAL A 194 24.89 5.56 4.15
CA VAL A 194 23.45 5.35 4.09
C VAL A 194 22.81 6.62 4.63
N LEU A 195 21.94 7.23 3.84
CA LEU A 195 21.08 8.28 4.36
C LEU A 195 19.96 7.62 5.18
N LEU A 196 19.81 8.05 6.44
CA LEU A 196 18.69 7.62 7.25
C LEU A 196 17.42 8.28 6.75
N GLU A 197 16.36 7.49 6.61
CA GLU A 197 15.04 7.97 6.23
C GLU A 197 14.51 9.05 7.20
N GLY A 198 13.49 9.78 6.81
CA GLY A 198 12.72 10.64 7.72
C GLY A 198 12.13 9.85 8.91
N ALA A 199 11.87 10.53 10.02
CA ALA A 199 11.16 9.93 11.13
C ALA A 199 9.70 9.82 10.68
N PRO A 200 9.00 8.71 10.93
CA PRO A 200 7.59 8.66 10.63
C PRO A 200 6.85 9.72 11.45
N GLU A 201 5.78 10.26 10.91
CA GLU A 201 4.93 11.19 11.64
C GLU A 201 4.08 10.41 12.66
N CYS A 202 3.95 10.91 13.90
CA CYS A 202 2.99 10.36 14.85
C CYS A 202 1.95 11.40 15.23
N LYS A 203 0.68 11.10 14.92
CA LYS A 203 -0.44 12.04 15.04
C LYS A 203 -1.67 11.34 15.61
N GLN A 204 -2.58 12.15 16.15
CA GLN A 204 -3.90 11.65 16.53
C GLN A 204 -4.64 11.13 15.30
N ALA A 205 -5.18 9.92 15.38
CA ALA A 205 -6.00 9.36 14.31
C ALA A 205 -7.30 10.19 14.15
N PRO A 206 -7.71 10.49 12.90
CA PRO A 206 -9.03 11.03 12.65
C PRO A 206 -10.10 10.11 13.22
N TRP A 207 -11.12 10.68 13.86
CA TRP A 207 -12.25 9.89 14.32
C TRP A 207 -13.01 9.30 13.13
N SER A 208 -13.39 8.03 13.23
CA SER A 208 -14.38 7.45 12.34
C SER A 208 -15.18 6.40 13.09
N ARG A 209 -16.43 6.20 12.66
CA ARG A 209 -17.28 5.17 13.22
C ARG A 209 -16.71 3.79 12.92
N ALA A 210 -16.50 2.99 13.96
CA ALA A 210 -15.98 1.63 13.85
C ALA A 210 -16.82 0.79 12.87
N ASN A 211 -16.16 0.06 11.96
CA ASN A 211 -16.79 -0.81 10.96
C ASN A 211 -17.72 -0.13 9.94
N HIS A 212 -17.58 1.19 9.71
CA HIS A 212 -18.43 1.93 8.76
C HIS A 212 -17.60 2.66 7.69
N LEU A 213 -16.59 1.98 7.13
CA LEU A 213 -15.80 2.41 5.97
C LEU A 213 -15.25 3.86 6.06
N GLY A 214 -14.90 4.32 7.26
CA GLY A 214 -14.37 5.67 7.45
C GLY A 214 -15.43 6.78 7.51
N GLN A 215 -16.68 6.46 7.87
CA GLN A 215 -17.68 7.48 8.17
C GLN A 215 -17.19 8.39 9.33
N THR A 216 -17.12 9.70 9.08
CA THR A 216 -16.75 10.73 10.06
C THR A 216 -18.01 11.46 10.55
N ASP A 217 -17.94 12.15 11.70
CA ASP A 217 -19.10 12.79 12.33
C ASP A 217 -19.62 14.00 11.55
N ASP A 218 -18.72 14.80 10.96
CA ASP A 218 -19.03 16.17 10.51
C ASP A 218 -18.53 16.47 9.09
N SER A 219 -18.38 15.47 8.22
CA SER A 219 -17.81 15.73 6.91
C SER A 219 -18.30 14.79 5.81
N ASP A 220 -18.55 15.36 4.63
CA ASP A 220 -18.73 14.60 3.38
C ASP A 220 -17.42 13.91 2.91
N TYR A 221 -16.38 13.94 3.76
CA TYR A 221 -15.05 13.43 3.46
C TYR A 221 -14.77 12.15 4.24
N PHE A 222 -14.06 11.24 3.57
CA PHE A 222 -13.37 10.16 4.25
C PHE A 222 -12.17 10.73 5.02
N PRO A 223 -11.76 10.10 6.14
CA PRO A 223 -10.53 10.45 6.81
C PRO A 223 -9.36 10.23 5.84
N THR A 224 -8.53 11.25 5.68
CA THR A 224 -7.38 11.20 4.76
C THR A 224 -6.09 11.56 5.49
N TYR A 225 -5.00 11.02 4.96
CA TYR A 225 -3.64 11.40 5.34
C TYR A 225 -2.92 11.94 4.12
N LYS A 226 -2.39 13.16 4.21
CA LYS A 226 -1.57 13.76 3.16
C LYS A 226 -0.15 13.22 3.30
N TRP A 227 0.24 12.35 2.39
CA TRP A 227 1.59 11.79 2.34
C TRP A 227 2.46 12.61 1.40
N GLU A 228 3.51 13.21 1.93
CA GLU A 228 4.60 13.77 1.13
C GLU A 228 5.53 12.64 0.68
N LEU A 229 5.67 12.47 -0.64
CA LEU A 229 6.49 11.41 -1.21
C LEU A 229 7.95 11.59 -0.79
N PRO A 230 8.65 10.51 -0.42
CA PRO A 230 10.05 10.59 -0.01
C PRO A 230 10.95 11.06 -1.16
N ASP A 231 11.95 11.89 -0.84
CA ASP A 231 13.06 12.19 -1.74
C ASP A 231 14.11 11.08 -1.60
N PHE A 232 14.37 10.36 -2.68
CA PHE A 232 15.41 9.33 -2.71
C PHE A 232 16.81 9.89 -3.04
N HIS A 233 17.03 11.19 -2.86
CA HIS A 233 18.31 11.89 -2.79
C HIS A 233 19.36 11.42 -3.82
N GLY A 234 19.07 11.64 -5.10
CA GLY A 234 20.01 11.38 -6.20
C GLY A 234 19.84 10.03 -6.90
N LEU A 235 18.87 9.21 -6.51
CA LEU A 235 18.42 8.11 -7.37
C LEU A 235 17.75 8.72 -8.62
N VAL A 236 18.41 8.54 -9.77
CA VAL A 236 17.84 8.85 -11.10
C VAL A 236 16.90 7.75 -11.60
N GLU A 237 16.85 6.63 -10.89
CA GLU A 237 16.04 5.47 -11.23
C GLU A 237 14.69 5.52 -10.52
N SER A 238 13.66 5.02 -11.20
CA SER A 238 12.33 4.88 -10.59
C SER A 238 12.38 3.87 -9.45
N GLN A 239 11.48 4.03 -8.48
CA GLN A 239 11.31 3.08 -7.39
C GLN A 239 9.98 2.35 -7.56
N GLU A 240 10.00 1.02 -7.54
CA GLU A 240 8.80 0.20 -7.42
C GLU A 240 8.43 0.04 -5.96
N CYS A 241 7.20 0.44 -5.63
CA CYS A 241 6.74 0.57 -4.27
C CYS A 241 5.43 -0.18 -4.04
N VAL A 242 5.27 -0.61 -2.80
CA VAL A 242 4.00 -1.08 -2.25
C VAL A 242 3.74 -0.29 -0.98
N LEU A 243 2.53 0.24 -0.86
CA LEU A 243 2.04 0.87 0.35
C LEU A 243 1.22 -0.16 1.14
N ARG A 244 1.42 -0.16 2.45
CA ARG A 244 0.68 -1.00 3.39
C ARG A 244 0.11 -0.10 4.49
N ILE A 245 -1.18 -0.29 4.78
CA ILE A 245 -1.83 0.28 5.94
C ILE A 245 -2.07 -0.86 6.92
N ARG A 246 -1.70 -0.68 8.19
CA ARG A 246 -2.01 -1.60 9.28
C ARG A 246 -3.03 -0.93 10.19
N TYR A 247 -4.12 -1.63 10.48
CA TYR A 247 -5.16 -1.19 11.40
C TYR A 247 -5.00 -2.00 12.68
N ASN A 248 -4.32 -1.43 13.68
CA ASN A 248 -4.18 -2.05 14.98
C ASN A 248 -5.38 -1.67 15.86
N VAL A 249 -6.21 -2.66 16.17
CA VAL A 249 -7.38 -2.54 17.02
C VAL A 249 -7.00 -3.02 18.41
N THR A 250 -6.73 -2.06 19.29
CA THR A 250 -6.56 -2.31 20.72
C THR A 250 -7.83 -1.94 21.47
N THR A 251 -8.07 -2.63 22.58
CA THR A 251 -9.22 -2.39 23.46
C THR A 251 -8.71 -2.35 24.89
N ASN A 252 -9.15 -1.37 25.69
CA ASN A 252 -8.84 -1.33 27.13
C ASN A 252 -9.63 -2.37 27.95
N ASP A 253 -10.42 -3.22 27.29
CA ASP A 253 -11.17 -4.30 27.91
C ASP A 253 -10.23 -5.28 28.62
N TYR A 254 -9.08 -5.58 28.02
CA TYR A 254 -8.05 -6.49 28.53
C TYR A 254 -6.69 -5.78 28.61
N LEU A 255 -5.80 -6.27 29.48
CA LEU A 255 -4.44 -5.72 29.58
C LEU A 255 -3.67 -5.99 28.29
N ASP A 256 -3.02 -4.96 27.75
CA ASP A 256 -2.06 -5.03 26.64
C ASP A 256 -0.68 -4.58 27.15
N ASP A 257 0.39 -5.15 26.59
CA ASP A 257 1.78 -5.09 27.12
C ASP A 257 2.43 -3.70 26.97
N PHE A 258 1.74 -2.74 26.35
CA PHE A 258 2.15 -1.32 26.24
C PHE A 258 1.85 -0.50 27.49
N ALA A 259 1.56 -1.17 28.58
CA ALA A 259 0.93 -0.54 29.70
C ALA A 259 1.87 -0.63 30.90
N SER A 260 2.44 0.51 31.26
CA SER A 260 3.10 0.69 32.55
C SER A 260 2.25 0.07 33.67
N ASP A 261 2.87 -0.33 34.78
CA ASP A 261 2.28 -0.92 36.01
C ASP A 261 1.04 -0.18 36.59
N THR A 262 0.60 0.90 35.98
CA THR A 262 -0.60 1.68 36.32
C THR A 262 -1.85 1.34 35.50
N SER A 263 -1.75 0.58 34.40
CA SER A 263 -2.95 0.21 33.64
C SER A 263 -3.69 -0.94 34.30
N LYS A 264 -5.01 -0.80 34.44
CA LYS A 264 -5.91 -1.88 34.83
C LYS A 264 -6.89 -2.05 33.68
N GLY A 265 -6.76 -3.15 32.94
CA GLY A 265 -7.83 -3.60 32.05
C GLY A 265 -9.12 -3.82 32.85
N TYR A 266 -10.27 -3.69 32.19
CA TYR A 266 -11.56 -3.96 32.85
C TYR A 266 -11.68 -5.43 33.29
N PHE A 267 -10.95 -6.34 32.63
CA PHE A 267 -10.78 -7.73 33.03
C PHE A 267 -9.32 -8.01 33.50
N ALA A 268 -9.18 -8.85 34.52
CA ALA A 268 -7.87 -9.21 35.08
C ALA A 268 -7.22 -10.36 34.29
N GLY A 269 -5.97 -10.19 33.86
CA GLY A 269 -5.16 -11.24 33.22
C GLY A 269 -4.87 -10.99 31.73
N LEU A 270 -3.98 -11.82 31.17
CA LEU A 270 -3.64 -11.86 29.73
C LEU A 270 -4.55 -12.83 28.94
N GLU A 271 -5.55 -13.42 29.60
CA GLU A 271 -6.51 -14.35 29.02
C GLU A 271 -7.88 -13.65 28.95
N SER A 272 -8.52 -13.69 27.78
CA SER A 272 -9.81 -13.05 27.53
C SER A 272 -10.88 -14.09 27.27
N HIS A 273 -12.01 -14.10 27.99
CA HIS A 273 -13.05 -15.11 27.78
C HIS A 273 -14.13 -14.63 26.82
N ASP A 274 -14.67 -15.57 26.03
CA ASP A 274 -15.85 -15.29 25.19
C ASP A 274 -17.08 -15.10 26.07
N ASP A 275 -17.90 -14.14 25.66
CA ASP A 275 -19.22 -13.84 26.21
C ASP A 275 -19.31 -13.88 27.76
N PRO A 276 -18.50 -13.10 28.49
CA PRO A 276 -18.46 -13.15 29.95
C PRO A 276 -19.79 -12.68 30.57
N GLU A 277 -20.21 -13.36 31.63
CA GLU A 277 -21.34 -12.93 32.46
C GLU A 277 -20.95 -11.69 33.29
N VAL A 278 -21.82 -10.68 33.27
CA VAL A 278 -21.65 -9.45 34.06
C VAL A 278 -22.90 -9.16 34.88
N THR A 279 -22.73 -8.50 36.02
CA THR A 279 -23.87 -8.08 36.85
C THR A 279 -24.02 -6.57 36.79
N TYR A 280 -25.14 -6.09 36.25
CA TYR A 280 -25.50 -4.67 36.27
C TYR A 280 -26.72 -4.45 37.15
N ARG A 281 -26.55 -3.73 38.26
CA ARG A 281 -27.61 -3.44 39.24
C ARG A 281 -28.40 -4.69 39.70
N GLY A 282 -27.69 -5.82 39.86
CA GLY A 282 -28.29 -7.09 40.29
C GLY A 282 -28.92 -7.94 39.17
N ALA A 283 -28.99 -7.42 37.94
CA ALA A 283 -29.34 -8.22 36.78
C ALA A 283 -28.09 -8.93 36.24
N ARG A 284 -28.19 -10.25 36.05
CA ARG A 284 -27.18 -11.04 35.32
C ARG A 284 -27.38 -10.84 33.83
N LEU A 285 -26.37 -10.33 33.16
CA LEU A 285 -26.32 -10.10 31.72
C LEU A 285 -25.10 -10.85 31.17
N GLN A 286 -25.09 -11.03 29.85
CA GLN A 286 -23.94 -11.58 29.14
C GLN A 286 -23.47 -10.54 28.14
N LEU A 287 -22.16 -10.29 28.11
CA LEU A 287 -21.58 -9.48 27.04
C LEU A 287 -21.52 -10.33 25.76
N ALA A 288 -21.71 -9.71 24.59
CA ALA A 288 -21.51 -10.37 23.30
C ALA A 288 -20.09 -10.05 22.82
N LEU A 289 -19.09 -10.78 23.35
CA LEU A 289 -17.68 -10.53 23.11
C LEU A 289 -17.02 -11.80 22.57
N ASP A 290 -16.41 -11.68 21.39
CA ASP A 290 -15.48 -12.67 20.86
C ASP A 290 -14.06 -12.24 21.22
N SER A 291 -13.46 -12.96 22.17
CA SER A 291 -12.09 -12.77 22.63
C SER A 291 -11.07 -12.84 21.48
N ALA A 292 -11.34 -13.60 20.43
CA ALA A 292 -10.48 -13.66 19.25
C ALA A 292 -10.45 -12.32 18.50
N GLN A 293 -11.49 -11.48 18.64
CA GLN A 293 -11.59 -10.14 18.05
C GLN A 293 -10.90 -9.04 18.86
N THR A 294 -10.51 -9.33 20.10
CA THR A 294 -9.75 -8.37 20.94
C THR A 294 -8.29 -8.31 20.48
N GLY A 295 -7.70 -7.11 20.41
CA GLY A 295 -6.28 -6.94 20.05
C GLY A 295 -5.92 -7.53 18.69
N ARG A 296 -6.48 -7.00 17.59
CA ARG A 296 -6.28 -7.51 16.22
C ARG A 296 -5.64 -6.48 15.31
N VAL A 297 -4.79 -6.96 14.42
CA VAL A 297 -4.22 -6.19 13.34
C VAL A 297 -4.77 -6.68 12.00
N PHE A 298 -5.42 -5.77 11.28
CA PHE A 298 -5.73 -5.93 9.87
C PHE A 298 -4.71 -5.20 9.03
N GLN A 299 -4.63 -5.54 7.76
CA GLN A 299 -3.83 -4.78 6.82
C GLN A 299 -4.50 -4.72 5.46
N ASP A 300 -4.26 -3.61 4.78
CA ASP A 300 -4.50 -3.46 3.35
C ASP A 300 -3.19 -3.12 2.66
N ARG A 301 -3.09 -3.50 1.39
CA ARG A 301 -1.90 -3.28 0.57
C ARG A 301 -2.34 -2.79 -0.80
N THR A 302 -1.58 -1.84 -1.34
CA THR A 302 -1.81 -1.38 -2.71
C THR A 302 -1.32 -2.42 -3.71
N HIS A 303 -1.76 -2.27 -4.97
CA HIS A 303 -0.98 -2.74 -6.11
C HIS A 303 0.41 -2.07 -6.12
N VAL A 304 1.34 -2.67 -6.85
CA VAL A 304 2.66 -2.07 -7.09
C VAL A 304 2.50 -0.78 -7.88
N PHE A 305 3.08 0.30 -7.39
CA PHE A 305 3.12 1.60 -8.07
C PHE A 305 4.56 2.09 -8.18
N GLN A 306 4.80 3.01 -9.12
CA GLN A 306 6.13 3.57 -9.33
C GLN A 306 6.22 5.00 -8.81
N LEU A 307 7.26 5.27 -8.03
CA LEU A 307 7.72 6.62 -7.75
C LEU A 307 8.78 6.99 -8.78
N LYS A 308 8.49 7.97 -9.62
CA LYS A 308 9.36 8.40 -10.70
C LYS A 308 10.09 9.70 -10.34
N PRO A 309 11.32 9.90 -10.84
CA PRO A 309 11.98 11.19 -10.76
C PRO A 309 11.08 12.27 -11.36
N ARG A 310 11.07 13.45 -10.75
CA ARG A 310 10.37 14.62 -11.29
C ARG A 310 10.91 14.91 -12.71
N PRO A 311 10.06 15.01 -13.74
CA PRO A 311 10.52 15.32 -15.09
C PRO A 311 11.24 16.68 -15.13
N ALA A 312 12.32 16.78 -15.93
CA ALA A 312 13.14 17.99 -16.01
C ALA A 312 12.38 19.23 -16.51
N SER A 313 11.29 19.05 -17.26
CA SER A 313 10.41 20.14 -17.71
C SER A 313 9.49 20.68 -16.63
N VAL A 314 9.32 19.96 -15.51
CA VAL A 314 8.45 20.35 -14.40
C VAL A 314 9.28 21.14 -13.38
N PRO A 315 8.94 22.40 -13.07
CA PRO A 315 9.74 23.22 -12.16
C PRO A 315 9.91 22.55 -10.78
N SER A 316 11.12 22.58 -10.23
CA SER A 316 11.46 21.89 -8.98
C SER A 316 10.89 22.56 -7.73
N ASP A 317 10.53 23.84 -7.81
CA ASP A 317 9.98 24.65 -6.72
C ASP A 317 8.45 24.55 -6.57
N LYS A 318 7.78 23.79 -7.45
CA LYS A 318 6.31 23.66 -7.45
C LYS A 318 5.84 22.39 -6.75
N THR A 319 4.77 22.50 -5.99
CA THR A 319 4.09 21.33 -5.42
C THR A 319 3.24 20.64 -6.50
N ILE A 320 3.34 19.32 -6.59
CA ILE A 320 2.49 18.51 -7.48
C ILE A 320 1.46 17.78 -6.60
N LYS A 321 0.17 18.01 -6.85
CA LYS A 321 -0.94 17.30 -6.23
C LYS A 321 -1.34 16.12 -7.13
N ASN A 322 -1.43 14.92 -6.58
CA ASN A 322 -1.95 13.77 -7.33
C ASN A 322 -3.48 13.79 -7.36
N LEU A 323 -4.05 13.66 -8.55
CA LEU A 323 -5.45 13.36 -8.76
C LEU A 323 -5.54 12.02 -9.50
N GLY A 324 -6.23 11.07 -8.88
CA GLY A 324 -6.53 9.80 -9.53
C GLY A 324 -7.84 9.21 -9.10
N VAL A 325 -7.88 7.89 -9.00
CA VAL A 325 -9.10 7.13 -8.67
C VAL A 325 -8.85 6.17 -7.53
N ARG A 326 -9.91 5.84 -6.81
CA ARG A 326 -9.93 4.84 -5.73
C ARG A 326 -11.11 3.90 -5.92
N GLY A 327 -11.13 2.82 -5.16
CA GLY A 327 -12.26 1.90 -5.09
C GLY A 327 -12.23 0.82 -6.15
N ARG A 328 -13.34 0.08 -6.29
CA ARG A 328 -13.48 -1.03 -7.24
C ARG A 328 -14.85 -1.08 -7.91
N ARG A 329 -14.94 -1.90 -8.96
CA ARG A 329 -16.18 -2.10 -9.73
C ARG A 329 -17.23 -2.79 -8.86
N GLY A 330 -18.41 -2.21 -8.78
CA GLY A 330 -19.59 -2.81 -8.17
C GLY A 330 -20.51 -1.77 -7.54
N ASN A 331 -21.66 -2.22 -7.06
CA ASN A 331 -22.47 -1.48 -6.09
C ASN A 331 -21.89 -1.64 -4.66
N ILE A 332 -22.44 -0.94 -3.67
CA ILE A 332 -21.96 -0.94 -2.28
C ILE A 332 -21.79 -2.34 -1.67
N VAL A 333 -22.69 -3.28 -1.99
CA VAL A 333 -22.64 -4.65 -1.47
C VAL A 333 -21.56 -5.46 -2.17
N GLN A 334 -21.44 -5.30 -3.49
CA GLN A 334 -20.43 -5.99 -4.30
C GLN A 334 -19.02 -5.44 -4.07
N ALA A 335 -18.89 -4.15 -3.73
CA ALA A 335 -17.62 -3.48 -3.46
C ALA A 335 -17.09 -3.75 -2.04
N PHE A 336 -17.97 -4.01 -1.07
CA PHE A 336 -17.58 -4.32 0.30
C PHE A 336 -16.55 -5.49 0.38
N PRO A 337 -15.49 -5.41 1.21
CA PRO A 337 -15.20 -4.35 2.21
C PRO A 337 -14.47 -3.11 1.67
N SER A 338 -14.33 -2.96 0.35
CA SER A 338 -13.82 -1.74 -0.29
C SER A 338 -14.97 -0.76 -0.57
N VAL A 339 -14.63 0.39 -1.17
CA VAL A 339 -15.58 1.40 -1.67
C VAL A 339 -15.74 1.30 -3.18
N GLU A 340 -16.84 1.82 -3.72
CA GLU A 340 -17.05 1.97 -5.16
C GLU A 340 -16.02 2.92 -5.79
N TYR A 341 -15.91 2.86 -7.12
CA TYR A 341 -15.05 3.79 -7.85
C TYR A 341 -15.42 5.24 -7.62
N ASP A 342 -14.41 6.03 -7.27
CA ASP A 342 -14.52 7.47 -7.10
C ASP A 342 -13.20 8.16 -7.45
N PHE A 343 -13.24 9.47 -7.72
CA PHE A 343 -12.02 10.26 -7.80
C PHE A 343 -11.37 10.38 -6.41
N SER A 344 -10.04 10.45 -6.40
CA SER A 344 -9.26 10.63 -5.18
C SER A 344 -8.18 11.69 -5.39
N PRO A 345 -8.27 12.84 -4.71
CA PRO A 345 -9.40 13.25 -3.86
C PRO A 345 -10.66 13.59 -4.68
N THR A 346 -11.84 13.39 -4.09
CA THR A 346 -13.13 13.82 -4.69
C THR A 346 -13.21 15.35 -4.79
N ILE A 347 -12.65 16.05 -3.80
CA ILE A 347 -12.47 17.52 -3.81
C ILE A 347 -10.99 17.82 -3.60
N LEU A 348 -10.35 18.40 -4.61
CA LEU A 348 -8.97 18.83 -4.57
C LEU A 348 -8.90 20.34 -4.35
N GLU A 349 -8.48 20.77 -3.16
CA GLU A 349 -8.16 22.17 -2.89
C GLU A 349 -6.66 22.42 -3.09
N MET A 350 -6.32 23.48 -3.84
CA MET A 350 -4.95 23.81 -4.21
C MET A 350 -4.75 25.33 -4.39
N ASN A 351 -3.49 25.77 -4.35
CA ASN A 351 -3.15 27.15 -4.70
C ASN A 351 -3.00 27.30 -6.23
N SER A 352 -3.20 28.51 -6.75
CA SER A 352 -3.00 28.83 -8.17
C SER A 352 -1.59 28.54 -8.72
N ASP A 353 -0.58 28.40 -7.85
CA ASP A 353 0.80 28.06 -8.25
C ASP A 353 1.13 26.57 -8.13
N ASP A 354 0.24 25.76 -7.53
CA ASP A 354 0.40 24.31 -7.47
C ASP A 354 0.13 23.68 -8.85
N LEU A 355 0.71 22.50 -9.09
CA LEU A 355 0.46 21.68 -10.27
C LEU A 355 -0.40 20.46 -9.89
N VAL A 356 -1.12 19.90 -10.86
CA VAL A 356 -1.87 18.65 -10.69
C VAL A 356 -1.27 17.58 -11.61
N HIS A 357 -0.93 16.42 -11.06
CA HIS A 357 -0.67 15.21 -11.84
C HIS A 357 -1.96 14.41 -11.90
N ILE A 358 -2.60 14.42 -13.07
CA ILE A 358 -3.82 13.66 -13.33
C ILE A 358 -3.40 12.31 -13.90
N GLN A 359 -3.69 11.24 -13.18
CA GLN A 359 -3.37 9.86 -13.58
C GLN A 359 -4.34 8.87 -12.94
N TRP A 360 -4.50 7.68 -13.51
CA TRP A 360 -5.28 6.62 -12.87
C TRP A 360 -4.92 5.23 -13.37
N GLU A 361 -5.27 4.25 -12.56
CA GLU A 361 -5.22 2.83 -12.92
C GLU A 361 -6.62 2.22 -12.74
N GLY A 362 -7.14 1.68 -13.83
CA GLY A 362 -8.31 0.81 -13.86
C GLY A 362 -7.89 -0.66 -13.86
N SER A 363 -8.79 -1.55 -14.27
CA SER A 363 -8.51 -2.99 -14.28
C SER A 363 -9.15 -3.69 -15.47
N ASN A 364 -8.60 -4.85 -15.85
CA ASN A 364 -9.18 -5.79 -16.81
C ASN A 364 -9.55 -7.14 -16.16
N THR A 365 -9.37 -7.25 -14.86
CA THR A 365 -9.48 -8.49 -14.08
C THR A 365 -10.34 -8.30 -12.84
N ASN A 366 -11.21 -7.28 -12.83
CA ASN A 366 -12.18 -7.09 -11.76
C ASN A 366 -13.13 -8.30 -11.71
N PRO A 367 -13.61 -8.68 -10.50
CA PRO A 367 -14.70 -9.63 -10.38
C PRO A 367 -15.93 -9.20 -11.17
N ASN A 368 -16.80 -10.16 -11.48
CA ASN A 368 -18.04 -9.86 -12.18
C ASN A 368 -19.00 -9.09 -11.26
N SER A 369 -18.93 -7.76 -11.30
CA SER A 369 -19.77 -6.82 -10.56
C SER A 369 -20.50 -5.83 -11.47
N ASP A 370 -21.53 -5.19 -10.95
CA ASP A 370 -22.34 -4.21 -11.66
C ASP A 370 -21.47 -3.04 -12.13
N GLY A 371 -21.78 -2.47 -13.30
CA GLY A 371 -21.10 -1.30 -13.87
C GLY A 371 -21.30 -1.17 -15.36
N GLU A 372 -20.80 -0.08 -15.91
CA GLU A 372 -20.94 0.18 -17.34
C GLU A 372 -19.89 -0.54 -18.16
N GLY A 373 -20.27 -0.79 -19.42
CA GLY A 373 -19.63 -1.64 -20.44
C GLY A 373 -19.03 -2.95 -19.97
N ARG A 374 -17.91 -3.36 -20.57
CA ARG A 374 -17.43 -4.75 -20.55
C ARG A 374 -17.23 -5.26 -19.12
N GLN A 375 -17.84 -6.42 -18.86
CA GLN A 375 -17.73 -7.10 -17.58
C GLN A 375 -16.27 -7.37 -17.21
N GLY A 376 -15.93 -7.13 -15.93
CA GLY A 376 -14.58 -7.31 -15.40
C GLY A 376 -13.57 -6.22 -15.79
N THR A 377 -13.98 -5.23 -16.59
CA THR A 377 -13.15 -4.06 -16.89
C THR A 377 -13.61 -2.82 -16.15
N ASP A 378 -12.64 -1.96 -15.84
CA ASP A 378 -12.86 -0.62 -15.33
C ASP A 378 -11.99 0.39 -16.08
N ARG A 379 -12.60 1.55 -16.37
CA ARG A 379 -12.00 2.67 -17.08
C ARG A 379 -12.50 3.95 -16.44
N SER A 380 -11.66 4.96 -16.40
CA SER A 380 -12.04 6.28 -15.93
C SER A 380 -11.67 7.30 -16.99
N ASN A 381 -12.46 8.36 -17.08
CA ASN A 381 -12.18 9.51 -17.89
C ASN A 381 -12.60 10.77 -17.13
N ILE A 382 -12.20 11.93 -17.63
CA ILE A 382 -12.58 13.23 -17.08
C ILE A 382 -13.20 14.04 -18.21
N VAL A 383 -14.45 14.47 -17.99
CA VAL A 383 -15.12 15.48 -18.82
C VAL A 383 -15.66 16.59 -17.91
N PRO A 384 -15.55 17.86 -18.31
CA PRO A 384 -16.02 18.98 -17.51
C PRO A 384 -17.56 18.99 -17.40
N ILE A 385 -18.07 19.52 -16.29
CA ILE A 385 -19.49 19.82 -16.11
C ILE A 385 -19.67 21.24 -15.59
N THR A 386 -20.74 21.90 -16.02
CA THR A 386 -21.07 23.28 -15.58
C THR A 386 -22.18 23.34 -14.55
N VAL A 387 -23.03 22.32 -14.49
CA VAL A 387 -24.11 22.22 -13.51
C VAL A 387 -23.71 21.23 -12.42
N PRO A 388 -23.54 21.69 -11.17
CA PRO A 388 -23.21 20.81 -10.05
C PRO A 388 -24.19 19.64 -9.94
N GLY A 389 -23.66 18.42 -9.86
CA GLY A 389 -24.49 17.22 -9.74
C GLY A 389 -25.15 16.76 -11.04
N ALA A 390 -25.02 17.47 -12.16
CA ALA A 390 -25.48 16.99 -13.46
C ALA A 390 -24.69 15.76 -13.92
N SER A 391 -25.30 14.97 -14.80
CA SER A 391 -24.70 13.79 -15.44
C SER A 391 -24.46 14.01 -16.94
N ILE A 392 -24.44 15.27 -17.37
CA ILE A 392 -24.28 15.69 -18.75
C ILE A 392 -23.00 16.53 -18.82
N PRO A 393 -22.09 16.26 -19.78
CA PRO A 393 -20.90 17.07 -20.01
C PRO A 393 -21.24 18.53 -20.37
N ALA A 394 -20.25 19.42 -20.23
CA ALA A 394 -20.43 20.86 -20.41
C ALA A 394 -20.81 21.26 -21.84
N ASP A 395 -20.17 20.67 -22.86
CA ASP A 395 -20.32 20.95 -24.29
C ASP A 395 -21.76 20.82 -24.80
N GLU A 396 -22.55 19.95 -24.18
CA GLU A 396 -23.96 19.72 -24.51
C GLU A 396 -24.91 20.79 -23.92
N ILE A 397 -24.44 21.64 -23.00
CA ILE A 397 -25.29 22.59 -22.26
C ILE A 397 -24.87 24.06 -22.47
N VAL A 398 -23.57 24.36 -22.41
CA VAL A 398 -22.97 25.70 -22.50
C VAL A 398 -21.56 25.63 -23.09
N GLU A 399 -20.91 26.77 -23.31
CA GLU A 399 -19.48 26.80 -23.67
C GLU A 399 -18.64 26.03 -22.62
N GLU A 400 -17.72 25.18 -23.09
CA GLU A 400 -16.89 24.37 -22.22
C GLU A 400 -16.05 25.24 -21.28
N PRO A 401 -16.04 24.95 -19.97
CA PRO A 401 -15.23 25.72 -19.03
C PRO A 401 -13.75 25.44 -19.28
N LYS A 402 -12.94 26.50 -19.32
CA LYS A 402 -11.48 26.39 -19.45
C LYS A 402 -10.85 25.92 -18.13
N LEU A 403 -10.72 24.62 -17.95
CA LEU A 403 -10.14 24.02 -16.75
C LEU A 403 -8.65 24.32 -16.61
N PHE A 404 -7.92 24.15 -17.72
CA PHE A 404 -6.47 24.12 -17.72
C PHE A 404 -5.88 25.46 -18.18
N ALA A 405 -4.88 25.93 -17.43
CA ALA A 405 -4.09 27.10 -17.79
C ALA A 405 -2.91 26.70 -18.69
N ASP A 406 -2.15 25.70 -18.25
CA ASP A 406 -0.94 25.22 -18.92
C ASP A 406 -0.85 23.70 -18.89
N TRP A 407 -0.37 23.10 -19.99
CA TRP A 407 0.03 21.70 -20.04
C TRP A 407 1.55 21.60 -19.89
N ILE A 408 2.01 21.19 -18.71
CA ILE A 408 3.43 21.26 -18.32
C ILE A 408 4.22 20.03 -18.77
N TRP A 409 3.59 18.84 -18.70
CA TRP A 409 4.24 17.59 -19.05
C TRP A 409 3.22 16.52 -19.42
N SER A 410 3.63 15.61 -20.32
CA SER A 410 2.87 14.42 -20.69
C SER A 410 3.70 13.16 -20.55
N SER A 411 3.04 12.09 -20.09
CA SER A 411 3.59 10.73 -20.14
C SER A 411 3.56 10.12 -21.54
N VAL A 412 2.79 10.69 -22.46
CA VAL A 412 2.66 10.24 -23.86
C VAL A 412 3.85 10.75 -24.65
N GLN A 413 4.79 9.86 -24.97
CA GLN A 413 6.07 10.21 -25.60
C GLN A 413 5.96 10.71 -27.04
N SER A 414 4.88 10.33 -27.74
CA SER A 414 4.60 10.73 -29.12
C SER A 414 4.12 12.17 -29.23
N MET A 415 3.74 12.82 -28.12
CA MET A 415 3.27 14.21 -28.12
C MET A 415 4.38 15.16 -28.55
N LYS A 416 4.18 15.85 -29.68
CA LYS A 416 5.17 16.77 -30.25
C LYS A 416 5.09 18.17 -29.69
N LYS A 417 3.92 18.59 -29.19
CA LYS A 417 3.66 19.93 -28.66
C LYS A 417 2.71 19.83 -27.47
N LEU A 418 2.96 20.64 -26.43
CA LEU A 418 2.13 20.72 -25.22
C LEU A 418 1.51 22.13 -25.08
N ASN A 419 1.23 22.80 -26.20
CA ASN A 419 0.73 24.17 -26.22
C ASN A 419 -0.78 24.29 -26.46
N ASN A 420 -1.48 23.18 -26.68
CA ASN A 420 -2.93 23.15 -26.83
C ASN A 420 -3.58 22.32 -25.70
N THR A 421 -4.37 22.97 -24.84
CA THR A 421 -5.10 22.30 -23.76
C THR A 421 -6.28 21.48 -24.26
N GLU A 422 -6.77 21.73 -25.47
CA GLU A 422 -7.85 20.92 -26.07
C GLU A 422 -7.38 19.47 -26.34
N GLU A 423 -6.10 19.28 -26.70
CA GLU A 423 -5.53 17.92 -26.87
C GLU A 423 -5.45 17.18 -25.54
N LEU A 424 -5.11 17.88 -24.46
CA LEU A 424 -5.15 17.34 -23.11
C LEU A 424 -6.59 16.93 -22.73
N GLU A 425 -7.58 17.77 -23.02
CA GLU A 425 -8.99 17.46 -22.77
C GLU A 425 -9.45 16.22 -23.54
N LEU A 426 -9.02 16.07 -24.80
CA LEU A 426 -9.27 14.87 -25.59
C LEU A 426 -8.63 13.60 -24.97
N GLN A 427 -7.38 13.70 -24.49
CA GLN A 427 -6.73 12.58 -23.80
C GLN A 427 -7.52 12.17 -22.56
N LEU A 428 -7.93 13.15 -21.75
CA LEU A 428 -8.68 12.92 -20.53
C LEU A 428 -10.07 12.33 -20.79
N ALA A 429 -10.78 12.83 -21.81
CA ALA A 429 -12.11 12.36 -22.20
C ALA A 429 -12.09 10.94 -22.78
N SER A 430 -11.03 10.59 -23.53
CA SER A 430 -10.87 9.29 -24.19
C SER A 430 -10.15 8.24 -23.34
N SER A 431 -9.83 8.53 -22.08
CA SER A 431 -9.01 7.68 -21.20
C SER A 431 -7.64 7.34 -21.81
N GLY A 432 -7.05 8.28 -22.54
CA GLY A 432 -5.77 8.13 -23.22
C GLY A 432 -5.81 7.28 -24.49
N PHE A 433 -7.00 6.97 -25.02
CA PHE A 433 -7.10 6.25 -26.28
C PHE A 433 -6.66 7.10 -27.48
N TYR A 434 -7.06 8.37 -27.51
CA TYR A 434 -6.56 9.36 -28.47
C TYR A 434 -5.50 10.23 -27.80
N GLU A 435 -4.39 10.44 -28.50
CA GLU A 435 -3.28 11.26 -28.01
C GLU A 435 -3.44 12.74 -28.43
N CYS A 436 -3.95 12.98 -29.63
CA CYS A 436 -4.14 14.31 -30.22
C CYS A 436 -5.28 14.31 -31.27
N PHE A 437 -5.63 15.48 -31.80
CA PHE A 437 -6.64 15.59 -32.85
C PHE A 437 -6.10 15.25 -34.24
N GLU A 438 -4.98 15.87 -34.62
CA GLU A 438 -4.49 15.87 -36.00
C GLU A 438 -3.45 14.78 -36.28
N GLU A 439 -3.52 14.18 -37.48
CA GLU A 439 -2.44 13.33 -37.95
C GLU A 439 -1.13 14.12 -38.03
N GLY A 440 -0.07 13.57 -37.43
CA GLY A 440 1.26 14.16 -37.47
C GLY A 440 1.66 14.95 -36.23
N ASP A 441 0.75 15.26 -35.30
CA ASP A 441 1.10 15.84 -33.99
C ASP A 441 1.35 14.77 -32.91
N CYS A 442 0.86 13.55 -33.12
CA CYS A 442 1.06 12.36 -32.27
C CYS A 442 1.02 11.06 -33.10
N ASP A 443 1.20 9.90 -32.44
CA ASP A 443 1.20 8.58 -33.09
C ASP A 443 -0.23 8.05 -33.28
N TYR A 444 -1.15 8.39 -32.37
CA TYR A 444 -2.54 7.94 -32.42
C TYR A 444 -3.55 9.10 -32.32
N SER A 445 -3.85 9.71 -33.47
CA SER A 445 -4.76 10.86 -33.57
C SER A 445 -6.23 10.49 -33.80
N LEU A 446 -7.14 11.36 -33.37
CA LEU A 446 -8.58 11.20 -33.59
C LEU A 446 -8.94 11.26 -35.07
N ASN A 447 -8.43 12.24 -35.83
CA ASN A 447 -8.80 12.42 -37.24
C ASN A 447 -8.35 11.25 -38.12
N GLY A 448 -7.22 10.61 -37.78
CA GLY A 448 -6.75 9.41 -38.48
C GLY A 448 -7.42 8.11 -38.04
N ASN A 449 -7.99 8.09 -36.83
CA ASN A 449 -8.60 6.90 -36.22
C ASN A 449 -10.03 7.17 -35.77
N LYS A 450 -10.78 7.91 -36.59
CA LYS A 450 -12.17 8.26 -36.31
C LYS A 450 -13.02 6.99 -36.13
N ASP A 451 -13.96 7.05 -35.19
CA ASP A 451 -14.90 5.97 -34.85
C ASP A 451 -14.24 4.66 -34.37
N LYS A 452 -12.96 4.71 -33.96
CA LYS A 452 -12.24 3.54 -33.40
C LYS A 452 -12.44 3.40 -31.90
N LEU A 453 -12.65 4.50 -31.16
CA LEU A 453 -12.99 4.44 -29.75
C LEU A 453 -14.41 3.87 -29.59
N GLN A 454 -14.56 2.86 -28.74
CA GLN A 454 -15.89 2.39 -28.36
C GLN A 454 -16.50 3.39 -27.36
N ASP A 455 -17.77 3.75 -27.51
CA ASP A 455 -18.45 4.79 -26.69
C ASP A 455 -18.34 4.55 -25.18
N GLN A 456 -18.27 3.28 -24.80
CA GLN A 456 -18.10 2.84 -23.43
C GLN A 456 -16.62 2.77 -22.99
N LEU A 457 -15.65 3.17 -23.79
CA LEU A 457 -14.20 3.10 -23.50
C LEU A 457 -13.67 1.67 -23.29
N ASN A 458 -14.41 0.65 -23.73
CA ASN A 458 -14.04 -0.77 -23.50
C ASN A 458 -12.69 -1.16 -24.14
N ASN A 459 -12.28 -0.46 -25.19
CA ASN A 459 -11.00 -0.62 -25.86
C ASN A 459 -9.95 0.44 -25.47
N ALA A 460 -10.28 1.35 -24.56
CA ALA A 460 -9.29 2.28 -24.01
C ALA A 460 -8.29 1.55 -23.10
N PRO A 461 -7.09 2.12 -22.87
CA PRO A 461 -6.15 1.61 -21.87
C PRO A 461 -6.75 1.59 -20.46
N ALA A 462 -6.46 0.56 -19.68
CA ALA A 462 -6.85 0.53 -18.26
C ALA A 462 -6.02 1.50 -17.43
N TYR A 463 -4.75 1.69 -17.79
CA TYR A 463 -3.79 2.53 -17.10
C TYR A 463 -3.55 3.81 -17.88
N PHE A 464 -3.59 4.94 -17.19
CA PHE A 464 -3.31 6.26 -17.74
C PHE A 464 -2.25 6.94 -16.86
N ALA A 465 -0.99 6.91 -17.31
CA ALA A 465 0.13 7.60 -16.65
C ALA A 465 -0.05 9.13 -16.63
N GLY A 466 -0.84 9.64 -17.58
CA GLY A 466 -1.43 10.96 -17.59
C GLY A 466 -0.47 12.13 -17.73
N ASN A 467 -0.86 13.26 -17.16
CA ASN A 467 -0.32 14.58 -17.49
C ASN A 467 -0.12 15.44 -16.24
N ILE A 468 0.86 16.34 -16.26
CA ILE A 468 1.05 17.38 -15.25
C ILE A 468 0.60 18.72 -15.82
N VAL A 469 -0.29 19.40 -15.11
CA VAL A 469 -1.01 20.58 -15.60
C VAL A 469 -1.05 21.67 -14.54
N ARG A 470 -1.20 22.93 -14.99
CA ARG A 470 -1.63 24.05 -14.15
C ARG A 470 -3.11 24.30 -14.39
N MET A 471 -3.86 24.50 -13.31
CA MET A 471 -5.30 24.79 -13.37
C MET A 471 -5.56 26.29 -13.43
N ASN A 472 -6.61 26.73 -14.11
CA ASN A 472 -7.09 28.11 -14.00
C ASN A 472 -7.68 28.37 -12.60
N PRO A 473 -7.59 29.60 -12.04
CA PRO A 473 -8.26 29.95 -10.78
C PRO A 473 -9.77 29.69 -10.82
N GLY A 474 -10.35 29.28 -9.69
CA GLY A 474 -11.79 29.05 -9.56
C GLY A 474 -12.18 27.61 -9.21
N LYS A 475 -13.48 27.32 -9.34
CA LYS A 475 -14.08 26.02 -9.01
C LYS A 475 -14.39 25.26 -10.30
N HIS A 476 -13.70 24.15 -10.51
CA HIS A 476 -13.84 23.27 -11.67
C HIS A 476 -14.50 21.97 -11.27
N GLN A 477 -15.53 21.55 -12.00
CA GLN A 477 -16.24 20.30 -11.74
C GLN A 477 -16.17 19.40 -12.96
N TYR A 478 -16.10 18.09 -12.70
CA TYR A 478 -15.95 17.09 -13.75
C TYR A 478 -16.58 15.77 -13.32
N LEU A 479 -16.81 14.90 -14.30
CA LEU A 479 -17.29 13.54 -14.08
C LEU A 479 -16.57 12.53 -14.97
N SER A 480 -16.73 11.26 -14.65
CA SER A 480 -16.38 10.14 -15.52
C SER A 480 -17.63 9.68 -16.27
N THR A 481 -17.68 9.80 -17.60
CA THR A 481 -18.84 9.34 -18.38
C THR A 481 -19.00 7.83 -18.29
N ARG A 482 -17.89 7.12 -18.09
CA ARG A 482 -17.87 5.67 -17.90
C ARG A 482 -18.43 5.23 -16.55
N ASN A 483 -18.11 5.94 -15.48
CA ASN A 483 -18.41 5.51 -14.10
C ASN A 483 -19.46 6.41 -13.42
N ASN A 484 -20.48 6.80 -14.19
CA ASN A 484 -21.55 7.69 -13.73
C ASN A 484 -22.93 7.11 -14.08
N ASN A 485 -23.36 6.09 -13.34
CA ASN A 485 -24.68 5.49 -13.44
C ASN A 485 -25.55 5.93 -12.25
N PHE A 486 -26.48 6.86 -12.49
CA PHE A 486 -27.30 7.55 -11.49
C PHE A 486 -28.00 6.65 -10.45
N SER A 487 -28.26 5.38 -10.79
CA SER A 487 -28.92 4.44 -9.88
C SER A 487 -28.01 3.84 -8.80
N ASN A 488 -26.68 3.88 -8.99
CA ASN A 488 -25.73 3.22 -8.09
C ASN A 488 -24.35 3.90 -7.92
N ARG A 489 -23.92 4.80 -8.82
CA ARG A 489 -22.59 5.45 -8.81
C ARG A 489 -22.60 6.81 -9.48
N ALA A 490 -21.90 7.77 -8.88
CA ALA A 490 -21.71 9.10 -9.45
C ALA A 490 -20.25 9.54 -9.25
N GLN A 491 -19.33 8.97 -10.04
CA GLN A 491 -17.92 9.38 -10.00
C GLN A 491 -17.79 10.81 -10.55
N LYS A 492 -17.73 11.77 -9.62
CA LYS A 492 -17.67 13.21 -9.87
C LYS A 492 -16.61 13.82 -8.98
N GLY A 493 -15.90 14.81 -9.50
CA GLY A 493 -14.84 15.48 -8.79
C GLY A 493 -14.98 17.00 -8.86
N THR A 494 -14.32 17.67 -7.92
CA THR A 494 -14.20 19.13 -7.89
C THR A 494 -12.76 19.52 -7.62
N ILE A 495 -12.21 20.45 -8.40
CA ILE A 495 -10.94 21.11 -8.10
C ILE A 495 -11.24 22.56 -7.75
N ILE A 496 -10.73 23.02 -6.60
CA ILE A 496 -10.86 24.39 -6.12
C ILE A 496 -9.46 25.00 -6.11
N VAL A 497 -9.26 26.01 -6.95
CA VAL A 497 -8.00 26.73 -7.11
C VAL A 497 -8.15 28.11 -6.49
N ASN A 498 -7.41 28.33 -5.39
CA ASN A 498 -7.44 29.57 -4.60
C ASN A 498 -6.43 30.62 -5.08
#